data_AF-A0A9N8F5T0-F1
#
_entry.id   AF-A0A9N8F5T0-F1
#
_cell.length_a   1.000
_cell.length_b   1.000
_cell.length_c   1.000
_cell.angle_alpha   90.00
_cell.angle_beta   90.00
_cell.angle_gamma   90.00
#
_symmetry.space_group_name_H-M   'P 1'
#
loop_
_entity.id
_entity.type
_entity.pdbx_description
1 polymer ?
#
loop_
_entity_poly.entity_id
_entity_poly.type
_entity_poly.pdbx_seq_one_letter_code
_entity_poly.pdbx_strand_id
1 'polypeptide(L)'
;MVEHIFEETKAHMQEIHEEDCDDWWVYHNALSLMTATTTRAWVEEKGYLKHWILPECGLNAHTPKHKRYYSQAPVGNSPELMPWDCSLNKDFDYAIDYRVLQTHRLPEDHELKFSYTTPSHGSYCLRRVYEFNPRSERIAHDVNQSLQHLVDIMEWEGCGHRSGDWE
;
A
#
# COMPACT_ATOMS: atom_id res chain seq x y z
N MET A 1 12.40 7.63 -5.98
CA MET A 1 11.21 7.03 -5.33
C MET A 1 10.88 5.68 -5.94
N VAL A 2 10.50 5.58 -7.23
CA VAL A 2 10.16 4.29 -7.85
C VAL A 2 11.36 3.34 -7.85
N GLU A 3 12.55 3.84 -8.19
CA GLU A 3 13.80 3.08 -8.05
C GLU A 3 13.97 2.49 -6.64
N HIS A 4 13.90 3.34 -5.62
CA HIS A 4 13.96 2.91 -4.22
C HIS A 4 12.90 1.86 -3.85
N ILE A 5 11.65 1.98 -4.32
CA ILE A 5 10.61 0.96 -4.08
C ILE A 5 11.07 -0.41 -4.59
N PHE A 6 11.56 -0.51 -5.82
CA PHE A 6 11.99 -1.78 -6.39
C PHE A 6 13.31 -2.30 -5.79
N GLU A 7 14.31 -1.42 -5.63
CA GLU A 7 15.63 -1.82 -5.15
C GLU A 7 15.62 -2.23 -3.68
N GLU A 8 14.93 -1.50 -2.80
CA GLU A 8 14.81 -1.88 -1.39
C GLU A 8 13.94 -3.13 -1.22
N THR A 9 12.84 -3.27 -1.99
CA THR A 9 12.02 -4.49 -1.94
C THR A 9 12.87 -5.70 -2.31
N LYS A 10 13.64 -5.60 -3.40
CA LYS A 10 14.54 -6.67 -3.83
C LYS A 10 15.60 -6.99 -2.77
N ALA A 11 16.29 -5.97 -2.28
CA ALA A 11 17.35 -6.13 -1.28
C ALA A 11 16.82 -6.78 0.00
N HIS A 12 15.66 -6.31 0.49
CA HIS A 12 15.01 -6.87 1.65
C HIS A 12 14.61 -8.33 1.42
N MET A 13 13.96 -8.65 0.30
CA MET A 13 13.53 -10.03 -0.01
C MET A 13 14.72 -10.99 -0.11
N GLN A 14 15.86 -10.55 -0.65
CA GLN A 14 17.09 -11.33 -0.67
C GLN A 14 17.70 -11.56 0.73
N GLU A 15 17.52 -10.61 1.66
CA GLU A 15 17.96 -10.74 3.05
C GLU A 15 17.16 -11.81 3.80
N ILE A 16 15.83 -11.87 3.61
CA ILE A 16 14.94 -12.77 4.37
C ILE A 16 14.79 -14.17 3.77
N HIS A 17 14.98 -14.34 2.45
CA HIS A 17 14.66 -15.57 1.73
C HIS A 17 15.87 -16.24 1.04
N GLU A 18 17.09 -15.95 1.49
CA GLU A 18 18.36 -16.39 0.89
C GLU A 18 18.67 -15.69 -0.46
N GLU A 19 19.97 -15.63 -0.82
CA GLU A 19 20.41 -15.10 -2.11
C GLU A 19 19.71 -15.88 -3.24
N ASP A 20 18.96 -15.18 -4.11
CA ASP A 20 18.19 -15.67 -5.28
C ASP A 20 16.65 -15.76 -5.14
N CYS A 21 16.05 -15.21 -4.09
CA CYS A 21 14.59 -15.04 -4.04
C CYS A 21 14.09 -14.03 -5.12
N ASP A 22 13.48 -14.55 -6.19
CA ASP A 22 12.83 -13.79 -7.27
C ASP A 22 11.29 -13.73 -7.10
N ASP A 23 10.75 -14.34 -6.05
CA ASP A 23 9.31 -14.39 -5.74
C ASP A 23 8.87 -13.18 -4.90
N TRP A 24 8.88 -12.00 -5.52
CA TRP A 24 8.41 -10.77 -4.90
C TRP A 24 7.63 -9.90 -5.89
N TRP A 25 6.70 -9.12 -5.33
CA TRP A 25 5.81 -8.26 -6.09
C TRP A 25 5.60 -6.91 -5.40
N VAL A 26 5.46 -5.86 -6.22
CA VAL A 26 5.18 -4.49 -5.78
C VAL A 26 3.77 -4.10 -6.19
N TYR A 27 3.01 -3.62 -5.20
CA TYR A 27 1.68 -3.05 -5.36
C TYR A 27 1.64 -1.68 -4.69
N HIS A 28 1.43 -0.59 -5.46
CA HIS A 28 1.52 0.76 -4.94
C HIS A 28 0.57 1.75 -5.67
N ASN A 29 0.02 2.69 -4.91
CA ASN A 29 -0.89 3.74 -5.37
C ASN A 29 -0.22 4.96 -6.05
N ALA A 30 1.12 4.99 -6.20
CA ALA A 30 1.87 6.11 -6.78
C ALA A 30 1.82 6.10 -8.32
N LEU A 31 0.63 5.90 -8.87
CA LEU A 31 0.40 5.55 -10.26
C LEU A 31 0.98 6.57 -11.21
N SER A 32 0.77 7.88 -10.99
CA SER A 32 1.29 8.93 -11.87
C SER A 32 2.81 8.89 -12.04
N LEU A 33 3.53 8.48 -11.00
CA LEU A 33 4.99 8.34 -11.03
C LEU A 33 5.42 7.01 -11.63
N MET A 34 4.71 5.92 -11.31
CA MET A 34 5.04 4.59 -11.79
C MET A 34 4.68 4.39 -13.27
N THR A 35 3.57 4.99 -13.75
CA THR A 35 3.10 4.87 -15.14
C THR A 35 3.70 5.91 -16.08
N ALA A 36 4.47 6.88 -15.57
CA ALA A 36 5.23 7.82 -16.40
C ALA A 36 6.11 7.05 -17.41
N THR A 37 6.13 7.51 -18.67
CA THR A 37 6.83 6.80 -19.77
C THR A 37 8.30 6.52 -19.46
N THR A 38 8.99 7.48 -18.85
CA THR A 38 10.38 7.34 -18.41
C THR A 38 10.54 6.28 -17.33
N THR A 39 9.64 6.24 -16.36
CA THR A 39 9.65 5.23 -15.30
C THR A 39 9.36 3.85 -15.87
N ARG A 40 8.37 3.71 -16.76
CA ARG A 40 8.05 2.43 -17.41
C ARG A 40 9.24 1.89 -18.20
N ALA A 41 9.90 2.74 -18.97
CA ALA A 41 11.10 2.36 -19.72
C ALA A 41 12.22 1.88 -18.77
N TRP A 42 12.43 2.57 -17.65
CA TRP A 42 13.40 2.17 -16.64
C TRP A 42 13.04 0.83 -15.96
N VAL A 43 11.77 0.64 -15.56
CA VAL A 43 11.29 -0.62 -14.96
C VAL A 43 11.43 -1.79 -15.94
N GLU A 44 11.19 -1.55 -17.24
CA GLU A 44 11.39 -2.54 -18.31
C GLU A 44 12.87 -2.88 -18.53
N GLU A 45 13.74 -1.87 -18.62
CA GLU A 45 15.19 -2.04 -18.77
C GLU A 45 15.79 -2.85 -17.61
N LYS A 46 15.31 -2.63 -16.38
CA LYS A 46 15.75 -3.38 -15.20
C LYS A 46 15.15 -4.79 -15.08
N GLY A 47 14.22 -5.15 -15.97
CA GLY A 47 13.50 -6.42 -15.89
C GLY A 47 12.51 -6.51 -14.73
N TYR A 48 12.11 -5.37 -14.16
CA TYR A 48 11.22 -5.30 -13.00
C TYR A 48 9.73 -5.34 -13.34
N LEU A 49 9.36 -5.27 -14.63
CA LEU A 49 7.95 -5.38 -15.05
C LEU A 49 7.27 -6.66 -14.54
N LYS A 50 8.01 -7.77 -14.44
CA LYS A 50 7.49 -9.05 -13.92
C LYS A 50 7.12 -9.02 -12.43
N HIS A 51 7.70 -8.09 -11.67
CA HIS A 51 7.42 -7.91 -10.24
C HIS A 51 6.37 -6.82 -9.98
N TRP A 52 5.93 -6.09 -11.00
CA TRP A 52 4.97 -5.02 -10.81
C TRP A 52 3.53 -5.53 -10.98
N ILE A 53 2.75 -5.51 -9.89
CA ILE A 53 1.30 -5.72 -9.96
C ILE A 53 0.65 -4.47 -10.57
N LEU A 54 0.40 -4.53 -11.87
CA LEU A 54 -0.25 -3.47 -12.63
C LEU A 54 -1.77 -3.62 -12.61
N PRO A 55 -2.51 -2.58 -12.16
CA PRO A 55 -3.98 -2.55 -12.29
C PRO A 55 -4.44 -2.58 -13.76
N GLU A 56 -3.65 -1.93 -14.63
CA GLU A 56 -4.00 -1.64 -16.01
C GLU A 56 -3.83 -2.83 -16.97
N CYS A 57 -3.14 -3.90 -16.56
CA CYS A 57 -2.95 -5.11 -17.38
C CYS A 57 -4.19 -6.01 -17.45
N GLY A 58 -5.38 -5.45 -17.27
CA GLY A 58 -6.64 -6.19 -17.31
C GLY A 58 -6.86 -7.11 -16.11
N LEU A 59 -6.16 -6.88 -14.99
CA LEU A 59 -6.38 -7.64 -13.74
C LEU A 59 -7.88 -7.63 -13.35
N ASN A 60 -8.54 -6.50 -13.60
CA ASN A 60 -9.96 -6.29 -13.36
C ASN A 60 -10.83 -6.39 -14.64
N ALA A 61 -10.29 -6.86 -15.77
CA ALA A 61 -11.02 -6.91 -17.05
C ALA A 61 -12.24 -7.84 -17.03
N HIS A 62 -12.26 -8.80 -16.11
CA HIS A 62 -13.37 -9.73 -15.90
C HIS A 62 -14.51 -9.14 -15.03
N THR A 63 -14.35 -7.90 -14.53
CA THR A 63 -15.44 -7.22 -13.80
C THR A 63 -16.66 -7.03 -14.71
N PRO A 64 -17.89 -7.19 -14.20
CA PRO A 64 -19.10 -7.02 -14.99
C PRO A 64 -19.16 -5.64 -15.70
N LYS A 65 -19.75 -5.58 -16.90
CA LYS A 65 -19.83 -4.35 -17.73
C LYS A 65 -20.35 -3.11 -17.01
N HIS A 66 -21.29 -3.27 -16.06
CA HIS A 66 -21.84 -2.14 -15.29
C HIS A 66 -20.85 -1.60 -14.24
N LYS A 67 -19.72 -2.27 -14.02
CA LYS A 67 -18.66 -1.92 -13.06
C LYS A 67 -17.34 -1.54 -13.76
N ARG A 68 -17.45 -1.09 -15.02
CA ARG A 68 -16.34 -0.65 -15.90
C ARG A 68 -15.38 0.34 -15.24
N TYR A 69 -15.85 1.10 -14.23
CA TYR A 69 -15.00 1.94 -13.40
C TYR A 69 -13.80 1.13 -12.88
N TYR A 70 -14.03 -0.03 -12.27
CA TYR A 70 -12.96 -0.85 -11.68
C TYR A 70 -12.14 -1.64 -12.72
N SER A 71 -12.69 -1.89 -13.91
CA SER A 71 -12.00 -2.65 -14.97
C SER A 71 -10.84 -1.89 -15.62
N GLN A 72 -10.87 -0.57 -15.53
CA GLN A 72 -9.86 0.35 -16.10
C GLN A 72 -9.36 1.38 -15.06
N ALA A 73 -9.93 1.42 -13.85
CA ALA A 73 -9.47 2.33 -12.81
C ALA A 73 -8.10 1.87 -12.32
N PRO A 74 -7.12 2.78 -12.31
CA PRO A 74 -5.86 2.47 -11.71
C PRO A 74 -6.10 2.48 -10.18
N VAL A 75 -5.77 1.35 -9.54
CA VAL A 75 -6.06 1.02 -8.14
C VAL A 75 -5.78 2.15 -7.15
N GLY A 76 -4.75 2.96 -7.37
CA GLY A 76 -4.36 4.05 -6.47
C GLY A 76 -5.36 5.20 -6.35
N ASN A 77 -6.44 5.24 -7.14
CA ASN A 77 -7.59 6.14 -6.90
C ASN A 77 -8.70 5.51 -6.05
N SER A 78 -8.48 4.31 -5.52
CA SER A 78 -9.40 3.55 -4.68
C SER A 78 -8.72 3.18 -3.37
N PRO A 79 -8.67 4.08 -2.37
CA PRO A 79 -8.07 3.78 -1.06
C PRO A 79 -8.72 2.56 -0.39
N GLU A 80 -9.98 2.24 -0.72
CA GLU A 80 -10.70 1.05 -0.25
C GLU A 80 -10.10 -0.28 -0.74
N LEU A 81 -9.30 -0.24 -1.82
CA LEU A 81 -8.63 -1.40 -2.41
C LEU A 81 -7.14 -1.49 -2.04
N MET A 82 -6.59 -0.48 -1.36
CA MET A 82 -5.21 -0.45 -0.90
C MET A 82 -5.14 -0.94 0.55
N PRO A 83 -4.60 -2.14 0.85
CA PRO A 83 -4.54 -2.66 2.21
C PRO A 83 -3.88 -1.69 3.19
N TRP A 84 -2.86 -0.98 2.70
CA TRP A 84 -2.16 0.04 3.45
C TRP A 84 -3.08 1.20 3.90
N ASP A 85 -3.85 1.75 2.96
CA ASP A 85 -4.69 2.92 3.20
C ASP A 85 -6.01 2.56 3.90
N CYS A 86 -6.61 1.41 3.60
CA CYS A 86 -7.93 1.03 4.12
C CYS A 86 -7.89 0.52 5.57
N SER A 87 -6.78 -0.05 6.03
CA SER A 87 -6.73 -0.72 7.33
C SER A 87 -5.37 -0.70 8.02
N LEU A 88 -4.26 -0.98 7.34
CA LEU A 88 -2.95 -1.16 8.01
C LEU A 88 -2.39 0.14 8.60
N ASN A 89 -2.61 1.30 7.96
CA ASN A 89 -2.22 2.60 8.52
C ASN A 89 -2.77 2.84 9.93
N LYS A 90 -3.97 2.33 10.21
CA LYS A 90 -4.61 2.48 11.51
C LYS A 90 -3.88 1.71 12.62
N ASP A 91 -3.24 0.59 12.26
CA ASP A 91 -2.45 -0.18 13.22
C ASP A 91 -1.21 0.61 13.67
N PHE A 92 -0.62 1.42 12.78
CA PHE A 92 0.46 2.34 13.15
C PHE A 92 -0.01 3.42 14.10
N ASP A 93 -1.12 4.08 13.78
CA ASP A 93 -1.69 5.13 14.62
C ASP A 93 -1.98 4.59 16.02
N TYR A 94 -2.64 3.43 16.12
CA TYR A 94 -2.90 2.80 17.41
C TYR A 94 -1.64 2.40 18.16
N ALA A 95 -0.65 1.83 17.46
CA ALA A 95 0.61 1.45 18.08
C ALA A 95 1.32 2.70 18.65
N ILE A 96 1.36 3.80 17.92
CA ILE A 96 2.02 5.02 18.37
C ILE A 96 1.23 5.68 19.50
N ASP A 97 -0.09 5.84 19.37
CA ASP A 97 -0.95 6.41 20.41
C ASP A 97 -0.79 5.67 21.74
N TYR A 98 -0.75 4.34 21.68
CA TYR A 98 -0.52 3.50 22.85
C TYR A 98 0.85 3.77 23.48
N ARG A 99 1.91 3.94 22.68
CA ARG A 99 3.26 4.27 23.17
C ARG A 99 3.37 5.70 23.71
N VAL A 100 2.68 6.66 23.11
CA VAL A 100 2.57 8.04 23.63
C VAL A 100 1.95 8.00 25.03
N LEU A 101 0.87 7.23 25.22
CA LEU A 101 0.26 7.05 26.54
C LEU A 101 1.21 6.37 27.54
N GLN A 102 1.91 5.30 27.14
CA GLN A 102 2.87 4.62 28.02
C GLN A 102 4.02 5.52 28.46
N THR A 103 4.46 6.42 27.59
CA THR A 103 5.64 7.26 27.79
C THR A 103 5.28 8.70 28.20
N HIS A 104 4.01 8.98 28.50
CA HIS A 104 3.54 10.33 28.80
C HIS A 104 4.28 11.00 29.96
N ARG A 105 4.72 10.21 30.96
CA ARG A 105 5.47 10.72 32.14
C ARG A 105 6.97 10.89 31.92
N LEU A 106 7.50 10.38 30.80
CA LEU A 106 8.91 10.60 30.48
C LEU A 106 9.11 12.06 30.09
N PRO A 107 10.27 12.66 30.43
CA PRO A 107 10.69 13.95 29.90
C PRO A 107 10.66 13.99 28.36
N GLU A 108 10.45 15.15 27.77
CA GLU A 108 10.33 15.28 26.30
C GLU A 108 11.64 14.94 25.58
N ASP A 109 12.79 15.15 26.23
CA ASP A 109 14.13 14.85 25.75
C ASP A 109 14.56 13.39 26.00
N HIS A 110 13.72 12.59 26.65
CA HIS A 110 14.04 11.20 26.95
C HIS A 110 14.00 10.34 25.67
N GLU A 111 15.02 9.53 25.43
CA GLU A 111 15.14 8.65 24.24
C GLU A 111 13.90 7.78 23.99
N LEU A 112 13.34 7.21 25.06
CA LEU A 112 12.15 6.36 24.97
C LEU A 112 10.82 7.14 24.84
N LYS A 113 10.84 8.47 24.79
CA LYS A 113 9.63 9.28 24.64
C LYS A 113 9.02 9.08 23.26
N PHE A 114 7.72 8.78 23.23
CA PHE A 114 6.91 8.89 22.02
C PHE A 114 6.15 10.21 22.07
N SER A 115 6.15 10.94 20.96
CA SER A 115 5.57 12.27 20.84
C SER A 115 5.23 12.59 19.39
N TYR A 116 4.09 13.25 19.19
CA TYR A 116 3.66 13.81 17.90
C TYR A 116 3.72 15.35 17.89
N THR A 117 4.37 15.97 18.87
CA THR A 117 4.38 17.43 19.03
C THR A 117 5.05 18.15 17.87
N THR A 118 5.90 17.46 17.10
CA THR A 118 6.57 17.98 15.91
C THR A 118 6.66 16.90 14.81
N PRO A 119 6.79 17.28 13.53
CA PRO A 119 7.01 16.32 12.44
C PRO A 119 8.25 15.44 12.64
N SER A 120 9.32 15.97 13.24
CA SER A 120 10.53 15.20 13.57
C SER A 120 10.27 14.15 14.64
N HIS A 121 9.51 14.47 15.69
CA HIS A 121 9.11 13.50 16.71
C HIS A 121 8.16 12.43 16.12
N GLY A 122 7.22 12.83 15.27
CA GLY A 122 6.34 11.90 14.56
C GLY A 122 7.13 10.91 13.69
N SER A 123 8.08 11.40 12.90
CA SER A 123 8.98 10.56 12.08
C SER A 123 9.81 9.61 12.94
N TYR A 124 10.34 10.10 14.07
CA TYR A 124 11.07 9.27 15.02
C TYR A 124 10.21 8.12 15.58
N CYS A 125 8.96 8.42 15.95
CA CYS A 125 8.00 7.42 16.43
C CYS A 125 7.65 6.39 15.36
N LEU A 126 7.36 6.84 14.14
CA LEU A 126 7.03 5.97 13.01
C LEU A 126 8.12 4.94 12.76
N ARG A 127 9.39 5.36 12.61
CA ARG A 127 10.51 4.43 12.35
C ARG A 127 10.61 3.32 13.40
N ARG A 128 10.39 3.64 14.68
CA ARG A 128 10.44 2.67 15.78
C ARG A 128 9.27 1.68 15.77
N VAL A 129 8.13 2.07 15.21
CA VAL A 129 6.95 1.20 15.10
C VAL A 129 7.03 0.34 13.84
N TYR A 130 7.56 0.88 12.74
CA TYR A 130 7.74 0.18 11.46
C TYR A 130 8.54 -1.12 11.57
N GLU A 131 9.49 -1.20 12.50
CA GLU A 131 10.27 -2.44 12.74
C GLU A 131 9.42 -3.59 13.28
N PHE A 132 8.23 -3.33 13.84
CA PHE A 132 7.45 -4.34 14.56
C PHE A 132 5.96 -4.37 14.20
N ASN A 133 5.44 -3.38 13.47
CA ASN A 133 4.05 -3.32 13.04
C ASN A 133 3.95 -2.83 11.58
N PRO A 134 2.92 -3.29 10.84
CA PRO A 134 2.05 -4.42 11.16
C PRO A 134 2.81 -5.75 11.07
N ARG A 135 2.39 -6.75 11.84
CA ARG A 135 2.96 -8.11 11.72
C ARG A 135 2.53 -8.76 10.41
N SER A 136 3.33 -9.71 9.92
CA SER A 136 3.04 -10.42 8.66
C SER A 136 1.65 -11.04 8.60
N GLU A 137 1.15 -11.60 9.71
CA GLU A 137 -0.22 -12.16 9.77
C GLU A 137 -1.30 -11.09 9.57
N ARG A 138 -1.06 -9.89 10.10
CA ARG A 138 -1.96 -8.74 9.96
C ARG A 138 -1.95 -8.21 8.53
N ILE A 139 -0.78 -8.12 7.90
CA ILE A 139 -0.64 -7.77 6.48
C ILE A 139 -1.43 -8.75 5.62
N ALA A 140 -1.24 -10.05 5.81
CA ALA A 140 -1.94 -11.09 5.05
C ALA A 140 -3.47 -11.03 5.24
N HIS A 141 -3.93 -10.79 6.48
CA HIS A 141 -5.36 -10.59 6.76
C HIS A 141 -5.94 -9.43 5.94
N ASP A 142 -5.28 -8.27 5.95
CA ASP A 142 -5.81 -7.05 5.32
C ASP A 142 -5.72 -7.09 3.79
N VAL A 143 -4.72 -7.80 3.24
CA VAL A 143 -4.67 -8.13 1.80
C VAL A 143 -5.90 -8.95 1.40
N ASN A 144 -6.23 -10.01 2.14
CA ASN A 144 -7.41 -10.83 1.88
C ASN A 144 -8.71 -10.03 2.04
N GLN A 145 -8.78 -9.16 3.04
CA GLN A 145 -9.93 -8.30 3.25
C GLN A 145 -10.12 -7.32 2.07
N SER A 146 -9.04 -6.75 1.54
CA SER A 146 -9.11 -5.84 0.38
C SER A 146 -9.59 -6.55 -0.89
N LEU A 147 -9.21 -7.82 -1.08
CA LEU A 147 -9.75 -8.66 -2.15
C LEU A 147 -11.24 -8.95 -1.96
N GLN A 148 -11.68 -9.22 -0.73
CA GLN A 148 -13.10 -9.40 -0.43
C GLN A 148 -13.90 -8.12 -0.68
N HIS A 149 -13.38 -6.94 -0.29
CA HIS A 149 -14.01 -5.66 -0.61
C HIS A 149 -14.18 -5.47 -2.12
N LEU A 150 -13.19 -5.87 -2.92
CA LEU A 150 -13.32 -5.84 -4.38
C LEU A 150 -14.46 -6.75 -4.86
N VAL A 151 -14.59 -7.96 -4.32
CA VAL A 151 -15.71 -8.87 -4.63
C VAL A 151 -17.05 -8.26 -4.24
N ASP A 152 -17.17 -7.73 -3.03
CA ASP A 152 -18.41 -7.11 -2.53
C ASP A 152 -18.80 -5.91 -3.39
N ILE A 153 -17.83 -5.07 -3.77
CA ILE A 153 -18.00 -3.97 -4.72
C ILE A 153 -18.44 -4.51 -6.09
N MET A 154 -17.87 -5.63 -6.55
CA MET A 154 -18.21 -6.32 -7.79
C MET A 154 -19.58 -7.01 -7.76
N GLU A 155 -20.18 -7.25 -6.60
CA GLU A 155 -21.51 -7.84 -6.45
C GLU A 155 -22.60 -6.81 -6.12
N TRP A 156 -22.25 -5.68 -5.51
CA TRP A 156 -23.23 -4.65 -5.11
C TRP A 156 -23.93 -3.96 -6.30
N GLU A 157 -25.26 -4.07 -6.39
CA GLU A 157 -26.05 -3.61 -7.55
C GLU A 157 -25.99 -2.08 -7.77
N GLY A 158 -25.79 -1.29 -6.71
CA GLY A 158 -25.74 0.17 -6.80
C GLY A 158 -24.45 0.74 -7.39
N CYS A 159 -23.39 -0.06 -7.54
CA CYS A 159 -22.13 0.36 -8.18
C CYS A 159 -22.27 0.51 -9.70
N GLY A 160 -23.44 0.20 -10.27
CA GLY A 160 -23.74 0.20 -11.70
C GLY A 160 -24.49 1.42 -12.24
N HIS A 161 -24.77 2.47 -11.46
CA HIS A 161 -25.60 3.59 -11.91
C HIS A 161 -24.84 4.93 -11.96
N ARG A 162 -24.06 5.11 -13.04
CA ARG A 162 -23.99 6.40 -13.74
C ARG A 162 -24.37 6.15 -15.20
N SER A 163 -25.64 5.88 -15.43
CA SER A 163 -26.22 5.98 -16.77
C SER A 163 -26.68 7.42 -16.99
N GLY A 164 -26.09 8.07 -17.99
CA GLY A 164 -26.66 9.25 -18.64
C GLY A 164 -26.25 10.60 -18.06
N ASP A 165 -26.20 11.57 -18.97
CA ASP A 165 -26.15 13.02 -18.76
C ASP A 165 -24.76 13.67 -18.63
N TRP A 166 -23.96 13.48 -19.67
CA TRP A 166 -23.21 14.60 -20.25
C TRP A 166 -23.53 14.63 -21.75
N GLU A 167 -24.63 15.32 -22.10
CA GLU A 167 -24.75 15.99 -23.41
C GLU A 167 -23.78 17.17 -23.47
#